data_AF-A0A7Z9WC22-F1
#
_entry.id   AF-A0A7Z9WC22-F1
#
_cell.length_a   1.000
_cell.length_b   1.000
_cell.length_c   1.000
_cell.angle_alpha   90.00
_cell.angle_beta   90.00
_cell.angle_gamma   90.00
#
_symmetry.space_group_name_H-M   'P 1'
#
loop_
_entity.id
_entity.type
_entity.pdbx_description
1 polymer ?
#
loop_
_entity_poly.entity_id
_entity_poly.type
_entity_poly.pdbx_seq_one_letter_code
_entity_poly.pdbx_strand_id
1 'polypeptide(L)'
;MPNPAYGEGDEKVGLDIKAKQITISRDFINAMKDKVEESLVLEGLLDHAVSHYLYCPWDLSTHLKLYGEAKKVLKDKEMAQRATDCFLDVVADTFCMAKKNSPITLIYRHCERGPLQEAIHSLLQRIWGVDLGVDGFEDLSRKLSRLPYLDRAKWRDTVRRFARAIQPLLEQEKQQRGINTPSSTGSHSLDQYSYKELEKGLQELAQDSARPTEFKQIVKDFEKELQEALKSARGMMGLGSGNSFDADILYYMKLAENYSLPVRKTPMEKSGALYPHHHTPWEVGSPYQDVDPWTSFGKIMPGITQIWKRTEGKVFGREEGVPDCVVMIDSSASMADPKEHLSYAVLGAACACDAYLRNEARVAVYNFSDASSGGKRLLAFSHEREE
;
A
#
# COMPACT_ATOMS: atom_id res chain seq x y z
N MET A 1 -1.19 20.41 -8.10
CA MET A 1 -1.97 20.10 -6.88
C MET A 1 -3.37 20.70 -7.05
N PRO A 2 -4.42 20.04 -6.55
CA PRO A 2 -5.74 20.65 -6.47
C PRO A 2 -5.68 21.95 -5.65
N ASN A 3 -6.54 22.92 -5.98
CA ASN A 3 -6.66 24.12 -5.15
C ASN A 3 -7.26 23.75 -3.79
N PRO A 4 -6.75 24.29 -2.67
CA PRO A 4 -7.36 24.07 -1.36
C PRO A 4 -8.83 24.48 -1.34
N ALA A 5 -9.64 23.75 -0.60
CA ALA A 5 -11.08 23.99 -0.46
C ALA A 5 -11.44 24.27 1.00
N TYR A 6 -12.53 25.02 1.20
CA TYR A 6 -13.16 25.12 2.52
C TYR A 6 -14.22 24.03 2.67
N GLY A 7 -14.27 23.41 3.85
CA GLY A 7 -15.29 22.42 4.19
C GLY A 7 -15.86 22.65 5.59
N GLU A 8 -16.99 22.00 5.87
CA GLU A 8 -17.43 21.75 7.25
C GLU A 8 -16.44 20.79 7.91
N GLY A 9 -16.13 21.00 9.19
CA GLY A 9 -15.06 20.27 9.85
C GLY A 9 -15.23 20.21 11.37
N ASP A 10 -14.12 19.97 12.07
CA ASP A 10 -14.07 19.97 13.53
C ASP A 10 -13.49 21.32 14.01
N GLU A 11 -13.95 21.83 15.15
CA GLU A 11 -13.39 23.00 15.82
C GLU A 11 -11.96 22.76 16.34
N LYS A 12 -11.55 21.49 16.50
CA LYS A 12 -10.23 21.10 17.01
C LYS A 12 -9.23 20.74 15.91
N VAL A 13 -9.70 20.44 14.70
CA VAL A 13 -8.88 20.01 13.56
C VAL A 13 -9.00 21.02 12.42
N GLY A 14 -7.91 21.72 12.14
CA GLY A 14 -7.88 22.80 11.16
C GLY A 14 -7.84 22.36 9.71
N LEU A 15 -7.32 21.17 9.41
CA LEU A 15 -7.16 20.68 8.05
C LEU A 15 -7.37 19.17 7.94
N ASP A 16 -7.84 18.75 6.76
CA ASP A 16 -7.95 17.36 6.33
C ASP A 16 -7.35 17.21 4.93
N ILE A 17 -6.69 16.08 4.67
CA ILE A 17 -6.06 15.79 3.39
C ILE A 17 -6.57 14.47 2.86
N LYS A 18 -7.26 14.51 1.72
CA LYS A 18 -7.76 13.32 1.02
C LYS A 18 -7.40 13.35 -0.45
N ALA A 19 -6.72 12.32 -0.94
CA ALA A 19 -6.25 12.22 -2.32
C ALA A 19 -5.60 13.53 -2.84
N LYS A 20 -4.70 14.12 -2.02
CA LYS A 20 -4.05 15.43 -2.22
C LYS A 20 -4.94 16.68 -2.21
N GLN A 21 -6.24 16.54 -2.00
CA GLN A 21 -7.14 17.67 -1.77
C GLN A 21 -6.97 18.13 -0.32
N ILE A 22 -6.47 19.36 -0.14
CA ILE A 22 -6.46 20.02 1.17
C ILE A 22 -7.85 20.61 1.41
N THR A 23 -8.47 20.27 2.52
CA THR A 23 -9.71 20.85 3.00
C THR A 23 -9.46 21.55 4.31
N ILE A 24 -9.81 22.83 4.42
CA ILE A 24 -9.63 23.62 5.64
C ILE A 24 -10.98 23.71 6.36
N SER A 25 -10.98 23.42 7.66
CA SER A 25 -12.16 23.47 8.53
C SER A 25 -12.58 24.92 8.77
N ARG A 26 -13.81 25.27 8.37
CA ARG A 26 -14.40 26.57 8.69
C ARG A 26 -14.59 26.76 10.18
N ASP A 27 -14.95 25.69 10.88
CA ASP A 27 -15.26 25.72 12.31
C ASP A 27 -14.00 26.00 13.13
N PHE A 28 -12.87 25.41 12.74
CA PHE A 28 -11.57 25.71 13.34
C PHE A 28 -11.14 27.17 13.13
N ILE A 29 -11.27 27.70 11.91
CA ILE A 29 -10.95 29.11 11.62
C ILE A 29 -11.81 30.03 12.49
N ASN A 30 -13.12 29.75 12.56
CA ASN A 30 -14.06 30.51 13.37
C ASN A 30 -13.71 30.48 14.86
N ALA A 31 -13.24 29.34 15.38
CA ALA A 31 -12.78 29.21 16.77
C ALA A 31 -11.47 29.97 17.05
N MET A 32 -10.66 30.23 16.01
CA MET A 32 -9.35 30.90 16.12
C MET A 32 -9.39 32.40 15.85
N LYS A 33 -10.42 32.91 15.17
CA LYS A 33 -10.54 34.31 14.70
C LYS A 33 -10.35 35.36 15.79
N ASP A 34 -10.73 35.05 17.03
CA ASP A 34 -10.66 35.99 18.16
C ASP A 34 -9.23 36.06 18.76
N LYS A 35 -8.35 35.13 18.38
CA LYS A 35 -6.98 34.98 18.91
C LYS A 35 -5.90 35.27 17.86
N VAL A 36 -6.16 34.92 16.60
CA VAL A 36 -5.20 35.03 15.49
C VAL A 36 -5.94 35.53 14.25
N GLU A 37 -5.28 36.41 13.47
CA GLU A 37 -5.81 36.87 12.19
C GLU A 37 -6.04 35.68 11.25
N GLU A 38 -7.21 35.64 10.60
CA GLU A 38 -7.62 34.55 9.71
C GLU A 38 -6.57 34.26 8.61
N SER A 39 -5.98 35.30 8.03
CA SER A 39 -4.94 35.18 7.00
C SER A 39 -3.73 34.36 7.48
N LEU A 40 -3.29 34.58 8.72
CA LEU A 40 -2.18 33.89 9.35
C LEU A 40 -2.53 32.46 9.75
N VAL A 41 -3.78 32.22 10.15
CA VAL A 41 -4.28 30.86 10.40
C VAL A 41 -4.25 30.05 9.11
N LEU A 42 -4.77 30.61 8.02
CA LEU A 42 -4.77 29.97 6.71
C LEU A 42 -3.35 29.71 6.21
N GLU A 43 -2.47 30.71 6.28
CA GLU A 43 -1.08 30.57 5.87
C GLU A 43 -0.36 29.46 6.64
N GLY A 44 -0.52 29.42 7.97
CA GLY A 44 0.11 28.40 8.81
C GLY A 44 -0.38 26.98 8.50
N LEU A 45 -1.70 26.79 8.36
CA LEU A 45 -2.29 25.49 8.02
C LEU A 45 -1.87 25.04 6.61
N LEU A 46 -1.80 25.95 5.64
CA LEU A 46 -1.38 25.64 4.28
C LEU A 46 0.11 25.33 4.19
N ASP A 47 0.96 26.06 4.91
CA ASP A 47 2.39 25.75 5.00
C ASP A 47 2.61 24.34 5.55
N HIS A 48 1.92 24.00 6.65
CA HIS A 48 1.92 22.65 7.21
C HIS A 48 1.49 21.60 6.18
N ALA A 49 0.29 21.73 5.60
CA ALA A 49 -0.26 20.76 4.67
C ALA A 49 0.62 20.56 3.42
N VAL A 50 1.12 21.65 2.83
CA VAL A 50 1.97 21.60 1.65
C VAL A 50 3.33 20.96 1.97
N SER A 51 3.85 21.15 3.18
CA SER A 51 5.13 20.54 3.58
C SER A 51 5.07 19.01 3.63
N HIS A 52 3.91 18.41 3.91
CA HIS A 52 3.71 16.96 3.84
C HIS A 52 3.83 16.41 2.41
N TYR A 53 3.55 17.23 1.41
CA TYR A 53 3.72 16.87 0.00
C TYR A 53 5.13 17.11 -0.53
N LEU A 54 5.80 18.17 -0.06
CA LEU A 54 7.09 18.60 -0.62
C LEU A 54 8.29 18.06 0.15
N TYR A 55 8.12 17.79 1.45
CA TYR A 55 9.23 17.53 2.34
C TYR A 55 9.14 16.19 3.07
N CYS A 56 8.16 15.98 3.94
CA CYS A 56 8.06 14.80 4.78
C CYS A 56 6.59 14.47 5.06
N PRO A 57 6.08 13.26 4.73
CA PRO A 57 6.82 12.13 4.18
C PRO A 57 7.08 12.26 2.68
N TRP A 58 6.44 13.21 1.98
CA TRP A 58 6.46 13.38 0.51
C TRP A 58 5.80 12.23 -0.28
N ASP A 59 6.09 10.98 0.06
CA ASP A 59 5.54 9.79 -0.57
C ASP A 59 5.07 8.72 0.45
N LEU A 60 4.30 7.75 -0.06
CA LEU A 60 3.79 6.65 0.75
C LEU A 60 4.93 5.74 1.26
N SER A 61 5.94 5.47 0.44
CA SER A 61 7.01 4.54 0.79
C SER A 61 7.75 4.98 2.05
N THR A 62 8.09 6.27 2.12
CA THR A 62 8.73 6.92 3.26
C THR A 62 7.82 6.89 4.48
N HIS A 63 6.54 7.22 4.31
CA HIS A 63 5.56 7.15 5.39
C HIS A 63 5.52 5.74 6.02
N LEU A 64 5.34 4.70 5.20
CA LEU A 64 5.28 3.31 5.64
C LEU A 64 6.58 2.82 6.28
N LYS A 65 7.74 3.29 5.81
CA LYS A 65 9.05 2.96 6.42
C LYS A 65 9.21 3.61 7.79
N LEU A 66 8.82 4.87 7.96
CA LEU A 66 8.87 5.55 9.26
C LEU A 66 7.91 4.88 10.24
N TYR A 67 6.71 4.55 9.78
CA TYR A 67 5.76 3.73 10.53
C TYR A 67 6.35 2.39 10.97
N GLY A 68 6.96 1.64 10.04
CA GLY A 68 7.57 0.35 10.33
C GLY A 68 8.66 0.43 11.39
N GLU A 69 9.49 1.48 11.36
CA GLU A 69 10.52 1.71 12.39
C GLU A 69 9.91 2.08 13.75
N ALA A 70 8.85 2.91 13.78
CA ALA A 70 8.11 3.19 15.01
C ALA A 70 7.46 1.91 15.58
N LYS A 71 6.86 1.09 14.71
CA LYS A 71 6.20 -0.17 15.07
C LYS A 71 7.16 -1.19 15.67
N LYS A 72 8.40 -1.28 15.16
CA LYS A 72 9.46 -2.13 15.76
C LYS A 72 9.74 -1.79 17.24
N VAL A 73 9.58 -0.52 17.61
CA VAL A 73 9.80 -0.05 18.99
C VAL A 73 8.55 -0.27 19.84
N LEU A 74 7.39 0.20 19.36
CA LEU A 74 6.16 0.28 20.14
C LEU A 74 5.36 -1.02 20.16
N LYS A 75 5.54 -1.88 19.15
CA LYS A 75 4.85 -3.19 18.99
C LYS A 75 3.32 -3.13 18.95
N ASP A 76 2.74 -1.94 18.86
CA ASP A 76 1.30 -1.67 18.82
C ASP A 76 0.95 -0.83 17.59
N LYS A 77 -0.14 -1.16 16.87
CA LYS A 77 -0.51 -0.48 15.60
C LYS A 77 -0.84 0.98 15.85
N GLU A 78 -1.76 1.24 16.77
CA GLU A 78 -2.30 2.57 17.04
C GLU A 78 -1.22 3.50 17.59
N MET A 79 -0.42 3.03 18.55
CA MET A 79 0.69 3.83 19.08
C MET A 79 1.74 4.13 18.01
N ALA A 80 2.04 3.17 17.12
CA ALA A 80 2.99 3.38 16.04
C ALA A 80 2.49 4.39 15.00
N GLN A 81 1.20 4.35 14.65
CA GLN A 81 0.58 5.37 13.79
C GLN A 81 0.69 6.73 14.46
N ARG A 82 0.23 6.85 15.71
CA ARG A 82 0.26 8.11 16.45
C ARG A 82 1.66 8.69 16.61
N ALA A 83 2.66 7.85 16.92
CA ALA A 83 4.04 8.27 17.02
C ALA A 83 4.61 8.74 15.67
N THR A 84 4.21 8.10 14.58
CA THR A 84 4.62 8.47 13.23
C THR A 84 4.00 9.80 12.84
N ASP A 85 2.71 10.00 13.09
CA ASP A 85 2.00 11.25 12.82
C ASP A 85 2.67 12.43 13.53
N CYS A 86 2.88 12.32 14.85
CA CYS A 86 3.58 13.36 15.61
C CYS A 86 5.01 13.60 15.10
N PHE A 87 5.70 12.56 14.65
CA PHE A 87 7.04 12.70 14.08
C PHE A 87 7.01 13.44 12.75
N LEU A 88 6.08 13.10 11.86
CA LEU A 88 5.90 13.76 10.56
C LEU A 88 5.61 15.24 10.76
N ASP A 89 4.69 15.58 11.68
CA ASP A 89 4.34 16.97 12.00
C ASP A 89 5.54 17.75 12.52
N VAL A 90 6.31 17.19 13.47
CA VAL A 90 7.52 17.84 13.98
C VAL A 90 8.53 18.13 12.87
N VAL A 91 8.72 17.18 11.94
CA VAL A 91 9.65 17.35 10.82
C VAL A 91 9.14 18.39 9.83
N ALA A 92 7.86 18.30 9.45
CA ALA A 92 7.16 19.20 8.55
C ALA A 92 7.21 20.65 9.06
N ASP A 93 6.77 20.88 10.30
CA ASP A 93 6.71 22.22 10.88
C ASP A 93 8.08 22.80 11.15
N THR A 94 9.04 21.98 11.58
CA THR A 94 10.42 22.44 11.75
C THR A 94 11.02 22.87 10.42
N PHE A 95 10.68 22.19 9.32
CA PHE A 95 11.07 22.62 7.98
C PHE A 95 10.41 23.95 7.59
N CYS A 96 9.10 24.11 7.83
CA CYS A 96 8.37 25.35 7.58
C CYS A 96 8.94 26.53 8.37
N MET A 97 9.23 26.33 9.66
CA MET A 97 9.86 27.35 10.50
C MET A 97 11.25 27.72 10.00
N ALA A 98 12.09 26.74 9.67
CA ALA A 98 13.45 26.99 9.19
C ALA A 98 13.52 27.67 7.81
N LYS A 99 12.50 27.49 6.95
CA LYS A 99 12.52 27.99 5.57
C LYS A 99 11.65 29.22 5.32
N LYS A 100 10.52 29.34 6.00
CA LYS A 100 9.51 30.36 5.73
C LYS A 100 9.18 31.23 6.94
N ASN A 101 9.65 30.89 8.14
CA ASN A 101 9.21 31.50 9.38
C ASN A 101 7.67 31.50 9.50
N SER A 102 7.08 30.33 9.26
CA SER A 102 5.65 30.11 9.14
C SER A 102 4.86 30.61 10.38
N PRO A 103 3.65 31.17 10.21
CA PRO A 103 2.81 31.59 11.34
C PRO A 103 2.18 30.43 12.13
N ILE A 104 2.52 29.17 11.82
CA ILE A 104 2.06 27.97 12.55
C ILE A 104 2.27 28.05 14.07
N THR A 105 3.29 28.80 14.53
CA THR A 105 3.51 29.05 15.97
C THR A 105 2.34 29.75 16.64
N LEU A 106 1.66 30.66 15.94
CA LEU A 106 0.49 31.38 16.46
C LEU A 106 -0.68 30.42 16.66
N ILE A 107 -0.84 29.47 15.74
CA ILE A 107 -1.86 28.43 15.84
C ILE A 107 -1.56 27.56 17.07
N TYR A 108 -0.35 27.00 17.15
CA TYR A 108 0.04 26.12 18.25
C TYR A 108 -0.03 26.77 19.62
N ARG A 109 0.20 28.08 19.72
CA ARG A 109 0.04 28.85 20.97
C ARG A 109 -1.38 28.86 21.53
N HIS A 110 -2.38 28.72 20.66
CA HIS A 110 -3.79 28.92 21.01
C HIS A 110 -4.68 27.68 20.87
N CYS A 111 -4.17 26.61 20.27
CA CYS A 111 -4.84 25.30 20.21
C CYS A 111 -4.99 24.66 21.60
N GLU A 112 -6.08 23.92 21.79
CA GLU A 112 -6.22 23.01 22.92
C GLU A 112 -5.19 21.88 22.84
N ARG A 113 -4.65 21.46 23.99
CA ARG A 113 -3.58 20.46 24.05
C ARG A 113 -3.91 19.36 25.04
N GLY A 114 -3.74 18.12 24.61
CA GLY A 114 -3.57 16.99 25.52
C GLY A 114 -2.12 16.87 25.99
N PRO A 115 -1.82 15.93 26.92
CA PRO A 115 -0.46 15.73 27.44
C PRO A 115 0.59 15.44 26.36
N LEU A 116 0.22 14.66 25.33
CA LEU A 116 1.11 14.37 24.20
C LEU A 116 1.40 15.64 23.39
N GLN A 117 0.37 16.36 22.95
CA GLN A 117 0.52 17.64 22.22
C GLN A 117 1.33 18.65 23.02
N GLU A 118 1.13 18.73 24.34
CA GLU A 118 1.91 19.61 25.20
C GLU A 118 3.39 19.23 25.20
N ALA A 119 3.73 17.94 25.27
CA ALA A 119 5.11 17.47 25.14
C ALA A 119 5.71 17.76 23.75
N ILE A 120 4.93 17.61 22.67
CA ILE A 120 5.35 17.95 21.31
C ILE A 120 5.58 19.46 21.18
N HIS A 121 4.67 20.29 21.67
CA HIS A 121 4.83 21.75 21.62
C HIS A 121 6.00 22.22 22.50
N SER A 122 6.26 21.60 23.65
CA SER A 122 7.47 21.85 24.46
C SER A 122 8.75 21.55 23.67
N LEU A 123 8.77 20.46 22.90
CA LEU A 123 9.85 20.15 21.96
C LEU A 123 10.00 21.23 20.88
N LEU A 124 8.91 21.62 20.21
CA LEU A 124 8.94 22.61 19.13
C LEU A 124 9.39 23.99 19.64
N GLN A 125 8.85 24.45 20.77
CA GLN A 125 9.28 25.66 21.47
C GLN A 125 10.80 25.67 21.70
N ARG A 126 11.35 24.52 22.11
CA ARG A 126 12.80 24.38 22.32
C ARG A 126 13.61 24.39 21.03
N ILE A 127 13.15 23.70 19.98
CA ILE A 127 13.86 23.65 18.69
C ILE A 127 13.85 25.04 18.03
N TRP A 128 12.72 25.74 18.08
CA TRP A 128 12.52 27.01 17.39
C TRP A 128 12.95 28.22 18.20
N GLY A 129 13.07 28.09 19.53
CA GLY A 129 13.38 29.22 20.42
C GLY A 129 12.22 30.23 20.52
N VAL A 130 10.98 29.79 20.32
CA VAL A 130 9.76 30.62 20.31
C VAL A 130 8.83 30.13 21.41
N ASP A 131 8.31 31.05 22.22
CA ASP A 131 7.31 30.75 23.24
C ASP A 131 5.97 30.32 22.62
N LEU A 132 5.63 29.04 22.77
CA LEU A 132 4.34 28.46 22.39
C LEU A 132 3.38 28.42 23.60
N GLY A 133 3.74 28.98 24.75
CA GLY A 133 2.94 28.95 25.97
C GLY A 133 2.88 27.56 26.58
N VAL A 134 4.03 26.87 26.65
CA VAL A 134 4.16 25.56 27.28
C VAL A 134 5.27 25.60 28.34
N ASP A 135 4.95 25.15 29.55
CA ASP A 135 5.89 25.16 30.68
C ASP A 135 6.32 23.74 31.14
N GLY A 136 5.74 22.69 30.55
CA GLY A 136 5.98 21.28 30.93
C GLY A 136 7.02 20.55 30.07
N PHE A 137 7.33 19.31 30.48
CA PHE A 137 8.12 18.31 29.72
C PHE A 137 9.58 18.70 29.36
N GLU A 138 10.21 19.60 30.13
CA GLU A 138 11.57 20.11 29.89
C GLU A 138 12.64 19.00 29.68
N ASP A 139 12.58 17.93 30.46
CA ASP A 139 13.52 16.81 30.32
C ASP A 139 13.35 16.05 29.00
N LEU A 140 12.09 15.83 28.61
CA LEU A 140 11.74 15.14 27.38
C LEU A 140 12.05 16.02 26.16
N SER A 141 11.68 17.30 26.19
CA SER A 141 11.96 18.26 25.12
C SER A 141 13.48 18.44 24.92
N ARG A 142 14.27 18.49 26.00
CA ARG A 142 15.73 18.52 25.94
C ARG A 142 16.34 17.27 25.31
N LYS A 143 15.78 16.09 25.58
CA LYS A 143 16.24 14.84 24.95
C LYS A 143 15.86 14.79 23.46
N LEU A 144 14.62 15.13 23.14
CA LEU A 144 14.08 15.08 21.78
C LEU A 144 14.69 16.14 20.85
N SER A 145 14.93 17.36 21.33
CA SER A 145 15.52 18.47 20.53
C SER A 145 16.90 18.19 19.96
N ARG A 146 17.63 17.20 20.50
CA ARG A 146 18.94 16.76 20.00
C ARG A 146 18.84 15.85 18.78
N LEU A 147 17.64 15.40 18.43
CA LEU A 147 17.40 14.52 17.30
C LEU A 147 17.46 15.31 15.98
N PRO A 148 18.05 14.74 14.91
CA PRO A 148 18.25 15.47 13.66
C PRO A 148 17.02 15.40 12.74
N TYR A 149 15.97 16.17 13.07
CA TYR A 149 14.69 16.17 12.33
C TYR A 149 14.81 16.60 10.87
N LEU A 150 15.77 17.45 10.51
CA LEU A 150 15.98 17.91 9.14
C LEU A 150 16.95 17.03 8.33
N ASP A 151 17.53 15.98 8.92
CA ASP A 151 18.43 15.06 8.25
C ASP A 151 17.68 13.81 7.77
N ARG A 152 17.28 13.81 6.49
CA ARG A 152 16.50 12.73 5.86
C ARG A 152 17.17 11.36 6.00
N ALA A 153 18.50 11.31 5.91
CA ALA A 153 19.24 10.05 5.98
C ALA A 153 19.14 9.40 7.36
N LYS A 154 18.85 10.18 8.40
CA LYS A 154 18.72 9.70 9.78
C LYS A 154 17.29 9.47 10.24
N TRP A 155 16.27 9.84 9.45
CA TRP A 155 14.87 9.78 9.88
C TRP A 155 14.45 8.43 10.45
N ARG A 156 14.86 7.31 9.83
CA ARG A 156 14.57 5.96 10.34
C ARG A 156 15.09 5.73 11.76
N ASP A 157 16.29 6.21 12.08
CA ASP A 157 16.83 6.09 13.43
C ASP A 157 16.21 7.11 14.40
N THR A 158 15.98 8.33 13.90
CA THR A 158 15.36 9.44 14.63
C THR A 158 13.95 9.07 15.09
N VAL A 159 13.11 8.50 14.22
CA VAL A 159 11.74 8.09 14.56
C VAL A 159 11.72 6.98 15.62
N ARG A 160 12.67 6.04 15.59
CA ARG A 160 12.78 5.01 16.66
C ARG A 160 13.07 5.64 18.01
N ARG A 161 14.03 6.57 18.07
CA ARG A 161 14.41 7.26 19.31
C ARG A 161 13.28 8.15 19.81
N PHE A 162 12.60 8.82 18.89
CA PHE A 162 11.42 9.64 19.15
C PHE A 162 10.29 8.79 19.73
N ALA A 163 9.87 7.74 19.02
CA ALA A 163 8.82 6.81 19.46
C ALA A 163 9.11 6.23 20.85
N ARG A 164 10.35 5.79 21.12
CA ARG A 164 10.75 5.30 22.44
C ARG A 164 10.62 6.37 23.54
N ALA A 165 10.89 7.62 23.22
CA ALA A 165 10.86 8.70 24.20
C ALA A 165 9.43 9.14 24.54
N ILE A 166 8.52 9.12 23.56
CA ILE A 166 7.10 9.48 23.77
C ILE A 166 6.20 8.31 24.17
N GLN A 167 6.72 7.08 24.15
CA GLN A 167 5.98 5.86 24.49
C GLN A 167 5.15 5.97 25.79
N PRO A 168 5.68 6.49 26.92
CA PRO A 168 4.88 6.60 28.15
C PRO A 168 3.64 7.49 28.00
N LEU A 169 3.74 8.55 27.18
CA LEU A 169 2.62 9.46 26.93
C LEU A 169 1.57 8.81 26.03
N LEU A 170 2.01 8.01 25.05
CA LEU A 170 1.11 7.23 24.20
C LEU A 170 0.37 6.15 25.01
N GLU A 171 1.03 5.50 25.96
CA GLU A 171 0.40 4.51 26.85
C GLU A 171 -0.65 5.18 27.75
N GLN A 172 -0.35 6.36 28.29
CA GLN A 172 -1.30 7.15 29.08
C GLN A 172 -2.51 7.60 28.23
N GLU A 173 -2.28 8.11 27.02
CA GLU A 173 -3.36 8.55 26.11
C GLU A 173 -4.27 7.37 25.74
N LYS A 174 -3.69 6.20 25.46
CA LYS A 174 -4.43 4.96 25.18
C LYS A 174 -5.36 4.57 26.31
N GLN A 175 -4.90 4.66 27.55
CA GLN A 175 -5.68 4.29 28.74
C GLN A 175 -6.82 5.27 29.03
N GLN A 176 -6.66 6.55 28.70
CA GLN A 176 -7.60 7.60 29.11
C GLN A 176 -8.69 7.92 28.08
N ARG A 177 -8.36 7.89 26.78
CA ARG A 177 -9.26 8.43 25.74
C ARG A 177 -9.39 7.58 24.48
N GLY A 178 -8.66 6.47 24.37
CA GLY A 178 -8.41 5.83 23.08
C GLY A 178 -7.49 6.69 22.21
N ILE A 179 -6.60 6.08 21.44
CA ILE A 179 -5.48 6.78 20.76
C ILE A 179 -5.94 7.75 19.64
N ASN A 180 -7.22 7.78 19.30
CA ASN A 180 -7.75 8.43 18.10
C ASN A 180 -8.11 9.91 18.28
N THR A 181 -7.40 10.68 19.10
CA THR A 181 -7.60 12.15 19.11
C THR A 181 -6.72 12.76 18.01
N PRO A 182 -7.28 13.19 16.86
CA PRO A 182 -6.48 13.77 15.78
C PRO A 182 -5.72 15.01 16.28
N SER A 183 -4.57 15.29 15.66
CA SER A 183 -3.86 16.53 15.97
C SER A 183 -4.67 17.73 15.45
N SER A 184 -4.34 18.95 15.91
CA SER A 184 -4.99 20.15 15.37
C SER A 184 -4.71 20.38 13.89
N THR A 185 -3.74 19.67 13.32
CA THR A 185 -3.40 19.68 11.89
C THR A 185 -3.85 18.41 11.17
N GLY A 186 -4.70 17.59 11.78
CA GLY A 186 -5.28 16.39 11.17
C GLY A 186 -4.59 15.08 11.55
N SER A 187 -4.90 14.02 10.78
CA SER A 187 -4.28 12.69 10.89
C SER A 187 -3.66 12.30 9.55
N HIS A 188 -2.59 11.50 9.56
CA HIS A 188 -1.91 11.05 8.34
C HIS A 188 -2.36 9.65 7.94
N SER A 189 -3.59 9.51 7.48
CA SER A 189 -4.14 8.24 7.00
C SER A 189 -3.76 7.95 5.54
N LEU A 190 -3.96 6.71 5.08
CA LEU A 190 -3.62 6.31 3.71
C LEU A 190 -4.50 6.94 2.62
N ASP A 191 -5.67 7.46 3.00
CA ASP A 191 -6.59 8.18 2.12
C ASP A 191 -6.02 9.51 1.60
N GLN A 192 -4.95 10.04 2.22
CA GLN A 192 -4.25 11.23 1.72
C GLN A 192 -3.55 10.99 0.37
N TYR A 193 -3.24 9.74 0.03
CA TYR A 193 -2.55 9.35 -1.20
C TYR A 193 -3.53 9.03 -2.32
N SER A 194 -3.20 9.46 -3.53
CA SER A 194 -3.91 9.00 -4.71
C SER A 194 -3.59 7.53 -5.02
N TYR A 195 -4.47 6.85 -5.75
CA TYR A 195 -4.26 5.47 -6.20
C TYR A 195 -2.88 5.23 -6.83
N LYS A 196 -2.44 6.13 -7.72
CA LYS A 196 -1.13 6.01 -8.40
C LYS A 196 0.04 6.10 -7.40
N GLU A 197 -0.12 6.90 -6.36
CA GLU A 197 0.89 7.02 -5.29
C GLU A 197 0.87 5.82 -4.35
N LEU A 198 -0.30 5.21 -4.14
CA LEU A 198 -0.40 3.94 -3.42
C LEU A 198 0.35 2.85 -4.18
N GLU A 199 0.10 2.68 -5.48
CA GLU A 199 0.80 1.69 -6.30
C GLU A 199 2.31 1.90 -6.32
N LYS A 200 2.74 3.13 -6.63
CA LYS A 200 4.16 3.49 -6.68
C LYS A 200 4.84 3.33 -5.32
N GLY A 201 4.19 3.77 -4.24
CA GLY A 201 4.75 3.68 -2.89
C GLY A 201 4.89 2.24 -2.41
N LEU A 202 3.94 1.36 -2.75
CA LEU A 202 4.04 -0.08 -2.48
C LEU A 202 5.16 -0.73 -3.32
N GLN A 203 5.33 -0.33 -4.57
CA GLN A 203 6.43 -0.77 -5.42
C GLN A 203 7.80 -0.38 -4.84
N GLU A 204 7.97 0.88 -4.46
CA GLU A 204 9.20 1.39 -3.82
C GLU A 204 9.43 0.77 -2.44
N LEU A 205 8.36 0.49 -1.68
CA LEU A 205 8.47 -0.21 -0.41
C LEU A 205 8.97 -1.65 -0.63
N ALA A 206 8.39 -2.39 -1.58
CA ALA A 206 8.81 -3.76 -1.90
C ALA A 206 10.27 -3.82 -2.38
N GLN A 207 10.69 -2.84 -3.18
CA GLN A 207 12.08 -2.73 -3.67
C GLN A 207 13.08 -2.49 -2.53
N ASP A 208 12.72 -1.65 -1.55
CA ASP A 208 13.59 -1.31 -0.43
C ASP A 208 13.54 -2.33 0.72
N SER A 209 12.51 -3.18 0.77
CA SER A 209 12.38 -4.25 1.75
C SER A 209 13.28 -5.42 1.38
N ALA A 210 14.31 -5.66 2.20
CA ALA A 210 15.27 -6.75 1.99
C ALA A 210 14.64 -8.14 2.17
N ARG A 211 13.56 -8.24 2.96
CA ARG A 211 12.83 -9.48 3.22
C ARG A 211 11.33 -9.31 3.02
N PRO A 212 10.62 -10.33 2.48
CA PRO A 212 9.16 -10.32 2.36
C PRO A 212 8.46 -10.10 3.71
N THR A 213 9.03 -10.64 4.80
CA THR A 213 8.50 -10.48 6.16
C THR A 213 8.43 -9.03 6.63
N GLU A 214 9.40 -8.19 6.26
CA GLU A 214 9.40 -6.77 6.62
C GLU A 214 8.28 -6.03 5.90
N PHE A 215 8.12 -6.28 4.60
CA PHE A 215 7.02 -5.72 3.81
C PHE A 215 5.66 -6.16 4.38
N LYS A 216 5.50 -7.46 4.63
CA LYS A 216 4.28 -8.05 5.18
C LYS A 216 3.89 -7.48 6.53
N GLN A 217 4.84 -7.29 7.44
CA GLN A 217 4.56 -6.74 8.76
C GLN A 217 3.96 -5.34 8.69
N ILE A 218 4.45 -4.50 7.77
CA ILE A 218 3.94 -3.15 7.57
C ILE A 218 2.58 -3.19 6.88
N VAL A 219 2.51 -3.91 5.75
CA VAL A 219 1.35 -3.89 4.86
C VAL A 219 0.12 -4.56 5.49
N LYS A 220 0.31 -5.60 6.30
CA LYS A 220 -0.78 -6.26 7.02
C LYS A 220 -1.49 -5.33 8.00
N ASP A 221 -0.78 -4.38 8.62
CA ASP A 221 -1.40 -3.41 9.53
C ASP A 221 -2.35 -2.46 8.78
N PHE A 222 -2.22 -2.31 7.46
CA PHE A 222 -3.07 -1.46 6.61
C PHE A 222 -3.89 -2.24 5.58
N GLU A 223 -4.08 -3.54 5.78
CA GLU A 223 -4.75 -4.42 4.81
C GLU A 223 -6.14 -3.92 4.42
N LYS A 224 -6.94 -3.45 5.39
CA LYS A 224 -8.31 -2.99 5.13
C LYS A 224 -8.31 -1.70 4.32
N GLU A 225 -7.51 -0.74 4.75
CA GLU A 225 -7.36 0.57 4.13
C GLU A 225 -6.85 0.42 2.67
N LEU A 226 -5.87 -0.47 2.46
CA LEU A 226 -5.35 -0.79 1.13
C LEU A 226 -6.37 -1.55 0.29
N GLN A 227 -7.07 -2.55 0.84
CA GLN A 227 -8.12 -3.25 0.11
C GLN A 227 -9.21 -2.29 -0.38
N GLU A 228 -9.68 -1.39 0.47
CA GLU A 228 -10.73 -0.41 0.12
C GLU A 228 -10.25 0.58 -0.95
N ALA A 229 -9.05 1.15 -0.75
CA ALA A 229 -8.47 2.10 -1.68
C ALA A 229 -8.21 1.47 -3.06
N LEU A 230 -7.69 0.25 -3.09
CA LEU A 230 -7.31 -0.43 -4.33
C LEU A 230 -8.50 -1.09 -5.05
N LYS A 231 -9.54 -1.56 -4.34
CA LYS A 231 -10.79 -2.08 -4.96
C LYS A 231 -11.56 -0.98 -5.71
N SER A 232 -11.53 0.26 -5.21
CA SER A 232 -12.24 1.38 -5.81
C SER A 232 -11.68 1.79 -7.18
N ALA A 233 -10.41 1.47 -7.44
CA ALA A 233 -9.77 1.65 -8.72
C ALA A 233 -9.94 0.39 -9.56
N ARG A 234 -10.80 0.44 -10.59
CA ARG A 234 -10.97 -0.65 -11.57
C ARG A 234 -9.63 -0.92 -12.28
N GLY A 235 -8.85 -1.86 -11.76
CA GLY A 235 -7.69 -2.42 -12.45
C GLY A 235 -6.44 -2.61 -11.59
N MET A 236 -6.51 -3.40 -10.51
CA MET A 236 -5.30 -3.81 -9.79
C MET A 236 -4.96 -5.28 -9.80
N MET A 237 -3.66 -5.48 -10.02
CA MET A 237 -2.87 -6.68 -9.87
C MET A 237 -2.86 -7.15 -8.40
N GLY A 238 -3.24 -8.41 -8.17
CA GLY A 238 -3.03 -9.11 -6.89
C GLY A 238 -4.15 -8.98 -5.84
N LEU A 239 -5.30 -8.40 -6.19
CA LEU A 239 -6.46 -8.29 -5.31
C LEU A 239 -7.65 -9.01 -5.94
N GLY A 240 -7.67 -10.32 -5.71
CA GLY A 240 -8.72 -11.24 -6.12
C GLY A 240 -10.14 -10.71 -5.94
N SER A 241 -11.00 -10.88 -6.95
CA SER A 241 -12.46 -10.96 -6.78
C SER A 241 -12.80 -12.15 -5.88
N GLY A 242 -12.67 -11.97 -4.56
CA GLY A 242 -13.09 -12.94 -3.54
C GLY A 242 -11.98 -13.65 -2.77
N ASN A 243 -10.70 -13.39 -3.05
CA ASN A 243 -9.58 -13.96 -2.29
C ASN A 243 -9.00 -12.97 -1.26
N SER A 244 -8.54 -13.49 -0.12
CA SER A 244 -7.90 -12.73 0.95
C SER A 244 -6.66 -12.01 0.43
N PHE A 245 -6.47 -10.74 0.79
CA PHE A 245 -5.26 -9.98 0.48
C PHE A 245 -4.03 -10.69 1.04
N ASP A 246 -3.17 -11.18 0.14
CA ASP A 246 -1.94 -11.87 0.51
C ASP A 246 -0.74 -10.94 0.30
N ALA A 247 -0.21 -10.43 1.41
CA ALA A 247 0.94 -9.54 1.41
C ALA A 247 2.21 -10.20 0.83
N ASP A 248 2.35 -11.52 0.91
CA ASP A 248 3.49 -12.23 0.32
C ASP A 248 3.40 -12.18 -1.22
N ILE A 249 2.21 -12.43 -1.78
CA ILE A 249 1.97 -12.31 -3.23
C ILE A 249 2.16 -10.87 -3.69
N LEU A 250 1.60 -9.91 -2.95
CA LEU A 250 1.72 -8.49 -3.28
C LEU A 250 3.18 -8.03 -3.32
N TYR A 251 4.02 -8.51 -2.40
CA TYR A 251 5.46 -8.21 -2.39
C TYR A 251 6.13 -8.60 -3.72
N TYR A 252 5.95 -9.85 -4.18
CA TYR A 252 6.57 -10.32 -5.41
C TYR A 252 6.00 -9.65 -6.66
N MET A 253 4.68 -9.41 -6.70
CA MET A 253 4.05 -8.68 -7.81
C MET A 253 4.59 -7.25 -7.91
N LYS A 254 4.65 -6.53 -6.79
CA LYS A 254 5.18 -5.17 -6.74
C LYS A 254 6.68 -5.11 -7.05
N LEU A 255 7.44 -6.12 -6.64
CA LEU A 255 8.85 -6.22 -6.99
C LEU A 255 9.05 -6.53 -8.48
N ALA A 256 8.20 -7.38 -9.07
CA ALA A 256 8.24 -7.75 -10.49
C ALA A 256 7.97 -6.56 -11.43
N GLU A 257 7.14 -5.60 -11.01
CA GLU A 257 6.86 -4.37 -11.78
C GLU A 257 8.13 -3.54 -12.08
N ASN A 258 9.21 -3.72 -11.33
CA ASN A 258 10.50 -3.07 -11.57
C ASN A 258 11.32 -3.68 -12.72
N TYR A 259 10.91 -4.85 -13.21
CA TYR A 259 11.64 -5.58 -14.24
C TYR A 259 10.83 -5.58 -15.54
N SER A 260 11.51 -5.36 -16.67
CA SER A 260 10.92 -5.52 -17.99
C SER A 260 11.47 -6.79 -18.63
N LEU A 261 10.58 -7.77 -18.84
CA LEU A 261 10.90 -8.97 -19.60
C LEU A 261 10.33 -8.82 -21.02
N PRO A 262 11.19 -8.59 -22.05
CA PRO A 262 10.70 -8.47 -23.41
C PRO A 262 10.21 -9.81 -23.92
N VAL A 263 8.93 -9.88 -24.32
CA VAL A 263 8.33 -11.09 -24.88
C VAL A 263 8.55 -11.13 -26.39
N ARG A 264 9.17 -12.21 -26.88
CA ARG A 264 9.35 -12.42 -28.32
C ARG A 264 8.05 -12.92 -28.92
N LYS A 265 7.51 -12.17 -29.87
CA LYS A 265 6.37 -12.60 -30.67
C LYS A 265 6.78 -13.70 -31.64
N THR A 266 5.86 -14.59 -31.91
CA THR A 266 6.03 -15.69 -32.86
C THR A 266 4.99 -15.59 -33.96
N PRO A 267 5.28 -16.03 -35.19
CA PRO A 267 4.28 -16.06 -36.25
C PRO A 267 3.18 -17.08 -35.91
N MET A 268 1.96 -16.61 -35.68
CA MET A 268 0.82 -17.38 -35.21
C MET A 268 -0.43 -16.98 -35.99
N GLU A 269 -1.17 -17.96 -36.50
CA GLU A 269 -2.46 -17.75 -37.15
C GLU A 269 -3.48 -18.74 -36.58
N LYS A 270 -4.69 -18.24 -36.37
CA LYS A 270 -5.82 -19.06 -35.96
C LYS A 270 -6.19 -19.94 -37.15
N SER A 271 -6.20 -21.25 -36.98
CA SER A 271 -6.33 -22.17 -38.12
C SER A 271 -7.69 -22.11 -38.81
N GLY A 272 -8.69 -21.41 -38.25
CA GLY A 272 -10.08 -21.43 -38.68
C GLY A 272 -10.79 -22.76 -38.41
N ALA A 273 -10.07 -23.79 -37.94
CA ALA A 273 -10.57 -25.13 -37.74
C ALA A 273 -10.67 -25.46 -36.25
N LEU A 274 -11.85 -25.93 -35.84
CA LEU A 274 -12.13 -26.36 -34.48
C LEU A 274 -11.72 -27.83 -34.32
N TYR A 275 -10.77 -28.09 -33.42
CA TYR A 275 -10.30 -29.43 -33.09
C TYR A 275 -10.92 -29.94 -31.79
N PRO A 276 -11.25 -31.24 -31.68
CA PRO A 276 -11.69 -31.84 -30.43
C PRO A 276 -10.59 -31.71 -29.35
N HIS A 277 -10.90 -31.09 -28.21
CA HIS A 277 -9.91 -30.86 -27.15
C HIS A 277 -10.13 -31.73 -25.91
N HIS A 278 -11.36 -31.77 -25.36
CA HIS A 278 -11.69 -32.64 -24.23
C HIS A 278 -13.20 -32.88 -24.14
N HIS A 279 -13.60 -33.84 -23.30
CA HIS A 279 -14.99 -34.15 -23.02
C HIS A 279 -15.54 -33.36 -21.83
N THR A 280 -16.78 -32.91 -21.94
CA THR A 280 -17.56 -32.38 -20.82
C THR A 280 -18.94 -33.05 -20.79
N PRO A 281 -19.55 -33.22 -19.60
CA PRO A 281 -20.94 -33.68 -19.52
C PRO A 281 -21.88 -32.74 -20.28
N TRP A 282 -22.79 -33.32 -21.06
CA TRP A 282 -23.81 -32.58 -21.79
C TRP A 282 -24.90 -32.13 -20.83
N GLU A 283 -25.25 -30.85 -20.86
CA GLU A 283 -26.35 -30.29 -20.07
C GLU A 283 -27.53 -29.88 -20.95
N VAL A 284 -28.71 -29.78 -20.34
CA VAL A 284 -29.93 -29.34 -21.04
C VAL A 284 -29.74 -27.89 -21.50
N GLY A 285 -29.65 -27.70 -22.82
CA GLY A 285 -29.37 -26.39 -23.45
C GLY A 285 -28.04 -26.36 -24.23
N SER A 286 -27.17 -27.36 -24.03
CA SER A 286 -25.95 -27.50 -24.83
C SER A 286 -26.25 -28.09 -26.22
N PRO A 287 -25.52 -27.72 -27.28
CA PRO A 287 -25.71 -28.28 -28.62
C PRO A 287 -25.53 -29.80 -28.63
N TYR A 288 -26.44 -30.54 -29.25
CA TYR A 288 -26.36 -32.00 -29.35
C TYR A 288 -25.42 -32.48 -30.48
N GLN A 289 -24.96 -31.56 -31.33
CA GLN A 289 -24.14 -31.86 -32.52
C GLN A 289 -22.71 -32.31 -32.17
N ASP A 290 -22.23 -31.95 -30.97
CA ASP A 290 -20.90 -32.31 -30.48
C ASP A 290 -20.91 -33.52 -29.54
N VAL A 291 -22.04 -34.23 -29.40
CA VAL A 291 -22.13 -35.46 -28.62
C VAL A 291 -21.17 -36.49 -29.19
N ASP A 292 -20.39 -37.14 -28.31
CA ASP A 292 -19.59 -38.31 -28.64
C ASP A 292 -20.35 -39.59 -28.22
N PRO A 293 -20.91 -40.35 -29.19
CA PRO A 293 -21.65 -41.57 -28.89
C PRO A 293 -20.79 -42.68 -28.24
N TRP A 294 -19.47 -42.69 -28.47
CA TRP A 294 -18.56 -43.75 -28.02
C TRP A 294 -18.27 -43.61 -26.53
N THR A 295 -17.98 -42.40 -26.05
CA THR A 295 -17.80 -42.12 -24.62
C THR A 295 -19.10 -41.95 -23.86
N SER A 296 -20.24 -41.82 -24.55
CA SER A 296 -21.57 -41.71 -23.94
C SER A 296 -22.29 -43.05 -23.74
N PHE A 297 -21.61 -44.17 -23.99
CA PHE A 297 -22.11 -45.54 -23.79
C PHE A 297 -23.50 -45.79 -24.42
N GLY A 298 -23.79 -45.14 -25.55
CA GLY A 298 -25.05 -45.29 -26.30
C GLY A 298 -26.30 -44.69 -25.65
N LYS A 299 -26.18 -43.87 -24.60
CA LYS A 299 -27.33 -43.19 -23.96
C LYS A 299 -27.18 -41.67 -24.05
N ILE A 300 -28.24 -40.99 -24.50
CA ILE A 300 -28.30 -39.53 -24.52
C ILE A 300 -29.11 -39.07 -23.29
N MET A 301 -28.41 -38.76 -22.21
CA MET A 301 -28.96 -38.20 -20.98
C MET A 301 -28.10 -37.01 -20.48
N PRO A 302 -28.72 -35.93 -19.96
CA PRO A 302 -27.99 -34.85 -19.29
C PRO A 302 -27.10 -35.37 -18.15
N GLY A 303 -25.90 -34.81 -18.03
CA GLY A 303 -24.92 -35.16 -16.98
C GLY A 303 -24.16 -36.47 -17.19
N ILE A 304 -24.58 -37.33 -18.13
CA ILE A 304 -23.92 -38.62 -18.45
C ILE A 304 -23.28 -38.59 -19.84
N THR A 305 -24.02 -38.07 -20.82
CA THR A 305 -23.55 -37.92 -22.21
C THR A 305 -22.33 -37.02 -22.24
N GLN A 306 -21.31 -37.37 -22.99
CA GLN A 306 -20.12 -36.55 -23.18
C GLN A 306 -20.24 -35.79 -24.50
N ILE A 307 -19.97 -34.48 -24.47
CA ILE A 307 -19.76 -33.68 -25.68
C ILE A 307 -18.28 -33.35 -25.84
N TRP A 308 -17.84 -33.25 -27.09
CA TRP A 308 -16.54 -32.69 -27.44
C TRP A 308 -16.56 -31.19 -27.29
N LYS A 309 -15.79 -30.65 -26.34
CA LYS A 309 -15.44 -29.24 -26.36
C LYS A 309 -14.37 -29.05 -27.43
N ARG A 310 -14.71 -28.35 -28.50
CA ARG A 310 -13.79 -28.05 -29.59
C ARG A 310 -13.15 -26.69 -29.40
N THR A 311 -11.86 -26.59 -29.69
CA THR A 311 -11.11 -25.32 -29.66
C THR A 311 -10.35 -25.15 -30.96
N GLU A 312 -10.23 -23.89 -31.39
CA GLU A 312 -9.49 -23.54 -32.57
C GLU A 312 -7.99 -23.80 -32.37
N GLY A 313 -7.37 -24.50 -33.33
CA GLY A 313 -5.94 -24.75 -33.32
C GLY A 313 -5.16 -23.47 -33.64
N LYS A 314 -4.03 -23.25 -32.96
CA LYS A 314 -3.05 -22.21 -33.36
C LYS A 314 -2.01 -22.88 -34.26
N VAL A 315 -1.85 -22.40 -35.50
CA VAL A 315 -0.82 -22.84 -36.45
C VAL A 315 0.23 -21.75 -36.63
N PHE A 316 1.39 -22.10 -37.18
CA PHE A 316 2.39 -21.12 -37.59
C PHE A 316 1.81 -20.28 -38.73
N GLY A 317 1.66 -18.99 -38.47
CA GLY A 317 1.00 -18.02 -39.35
C GLY A 317 1.92 -16.98 -39.93
N ARG A 318 1.36 -15.98 -40.63
CA ARG A 318 2.09 -14.76 -41.03
C ARG A 318 1.99 -13.62 -40.01
N GLU A 319 0.98 -13.62 -39.17
CA GLU A 319 0.76 -12.57 -38.16
C GLU A 319 1.59 -12.83 -36.90
N GLU A 320 2.14 -11.78 -36.29
CA GLU A 320 2.90 -11.91 -35.05
C GLU A 320 1.95 -11.96 -33.84
N GLY A 321 1.96 -13.09 -33.11
CA GLY A 321 1.23 -13.29 -31.87
C GLY A 321 2.15 -13.57 -30.68
N VAL A 322 1.61 -13.42 -29.47
CA VAL A 322 2.33 -13.73 -28.23
C VAL A 322 1.97 -15.17 -27.82
N PRO A 323 2.96 -16.08 -27.65
CA PRO A 323 2.68 -17.44 -27.26
C PRO A 323 2.18 -17.50 -25.81
N ASP A 324 1.41 -18.54 -25.48
CA ASP A 324 1.02 -18.81 -24.09
C ASP A 324 2.26 -19.24 -23.27
N CYS A 325 2.30 -18.90 -21.98
CA CYS A 325 3.44 -19.16 -21.10
C CYS A 325 3.15 -20.31 -20.14
N VAL A 326 4.11 -21.24 -19.99
CA VAL A 326 4.09 -22.22 -18.89
C VAL A 326 5.25 -21.92 -17.96
N VAL A 327 4.92 -21.60 -16.71
CA VAL A 327 5.89 -21.34 -15.66
C VAL A 327 6.06 -22.61 -14.84
N MET A 328 7.26 -23.17 -14.83
CA MET A 328 7.62 -24.34 -14.03
C MET A 328 8.49 -23.92 -12.86
N ILE A 329 8.05 -24.18 -11.63
CA ILE A 329 8.75 -23.76 -10.40
C ILE A 329 9.07 -24.99 -9.57
N ASP A 330 10.34 -25.10 -9.17
CA ASP A 330 10.79 -26.06 -8.16
C ASP A 330 10.52 -25.51 -6.75
N SER A 331 9.96 -26.35 -5.90
CA SER A 331 9.74 -26.11 -4.46
C SER A 331 10.44 -27.16 -3.58
N SER A 332 11.49 -27.80 -4.08
CA SER A 332 12.39 -28.68 -3.31
C SER A 332 13.01 -27.97 -2.11
N ALA A 333 13.49 -28.73 -1.12
CA ALA A 333 14.06 -28.18 0.11
C ALA A 333 15.31 -27.31 -0.09
N SER A 334 15.92 -27.35 -1.28
CA SER A 334 17.06 -26.50 -1.64
C SER A 334 16.66 -25.06 -1.99
N MET A 335 15.37 -24.83 -2.25
CA MET A 335 14.83 -23.54 -2.65
C MET A 335 14.55 -22.67 -1.42
N ALA A 336 14.79 -21.37 -1.55
CA ALA A 336 14.47 -20.40 -0.51
C ALA A 336 12.96 -20.36 -0.25
N ASP A 337 12.55 -20.38 1.02
CA ASP A 337 11.16 -20.15 1.40
C ASP A 337 10.77 -18.71 1.01
N PRO A 338 9.84 -18.54 0.04
CA PRO A 338 9.49 -17.23 -0.48
C PRO A 338 8.78 -16.33 0.54
N LYS A 339 8.30 -16.87 1.67
CA LYS A 339 7.64 -16.08 2.73
C LYS A 339 8.65 -15.48 3.71
N GLU A 340 9.79 -16.13 3.91
CA GLU A 340 10.82 -15.71 4.85
C GLU A 340 11.96 -14.95 4.18
N HIS A 341 12.32 -15.36 2.96
CA HIS A 341 13.45 -14.84 2.19
C HIS A 341 13.04 -14.53 0.75
N LEU A 342 13.77 -13.61 0.11
CA LEU A 342 13.57 -13.33 -1.30
C LEU A 342 13.92 -14.56 -2.14
N SER A 343 12.91 -15.14 -2.79
CA SER A 343 13.09 -16.22 -3.75
C SER A 343 13.19 -15.66 -5.17
N TYR A 344 14.39 -15.69 -5.74
CA TYR A 344 14.61 -15.25 -7.13
C TYR A 344 13.83 -16.08 -8.15
N ALA A 345 13.56 -17.36 -7.84
CA ALA A 345 12.73 -18.20 -8.71
C ALA A 345 11.28 -17.72 -8.74
N VAL A 346 10.71 -17.40 -7.56
CA VAL A 346 9.35 -16.84 -7.48
C VAL A 346 9.28 -15.45 -8.09
N LEU A 347 10.30 -14.61 -7.88
CA LEU A 347 10.38 -13.30 -8.54
C LEU A 347 10.48 -13.44 -10.06
N GLY A 348 11.33 -14.34 -10.56
CA GLY A 348 11.47 -14.58 -12.01
C GLY A 348 10.16 -15.10 -12.63
N ALA A 349 9.47 -16.00 -11.93
CA ALA A 349 8.14 -16.46 -12.31
C ALA A 349 7.13 -15.29 -12.33
N ALA A 350 7.12 -14.45 -11.30
CA ALA A 350 6.28 -13.25 -11.25
C ALA A 350 6.54 -12.30 -12.42
N CYS A 351 7.81 -12.04 -12.77
CA CYS A 351 8.17 -11.24 -13.94
C CYS A 351 7.68 -11.85 -15.25
N ALA A 352 7.79 -13.18 -15.41
CA ALA A 352 7.28 -13.88 -16.58
C ALA A 352 5.76 -13.81 -16.68
N CYS A 353 5.05 -14.11 -15.58
CA CYS A 353 3.59 -13.99 -15.53
C CYS A 353 3.15 -12.56 -15.86
N ASP A 354 3.78 -11.55 -15.24
CA ASP A 354 3.45 -10.14 -15.48
C ASP A 354 3.62 -9.76 -16.95
N ALA A 355 4.76 -10.11 -17.56
CA ALA A 355 5.07 -9.77 -18.92
C ALA A 355 4.11 -10.42 -19.94
N TYR A 356 3.79 -11.70 -19.76
CA TYR A 356 2.89 -12.42 -20.68
C TYR A 356 1.43 -11.98 -20.51
N LEU A 357 0.95 -11.77 -19.28
CA LEU A 357 -0.41 -11.27 -19.03
C LEU A 357 -0.63 -9.85 -19.55
N ARG A 358 0.38 -8.96 -19.43
CA ARG A 358 0.35 -7.61 -20.03
C ARG A 358 0.25 -7.63 -21.56
N ASN A 359 0.66 -8.73 -22.18
CA ASN A 359 0.60 -8.96 -23.62
C ASN A 359 -0.61 -9.83 -24.02
N GLU A 360 -1.64 -9.91 -23.17
CA GLU A 360 -2.90 -10.65 -23.40
C GLU A 360 -2.73 -12.16 -23.62
N ALA A 361 -1.56 -12.73 -23.29
CA ALA A 361 -1.32 -14.17 -23.36
C ALA A 361 -1.79 -14.88 -22.10
N ARG A 362 -2.04 -16.20 -22.20
CA ARG A 362 -2.40 -17.02 -21.04
C ARG A 362 -1.17 -17.54 -20.36
N VAL A 363 -1.26 -17.71 -19.04
CA VAL A 363 -0.19 -18.30 -18.23
C VAL A 363 -0.73 -19.51 -17.49
N ALA A 364 0.03 -20.60 -17.50
CA ALA A 364 -0.19 -21.77 -16.64
C ALA A 364 1.02 -21.94 -15.71
N VAL A 365 0.78 -22.40 -14.49
CA VAL A 365 1.85 -22.60 -13.49
C VAL A 365 1.89 -24.05 -13.05
N TYR A 366 3.07 -24.64 -13.13
CA TYR A 366 3.34 -25.98 -12.63
C TYR A 366 4.38 -25.89 -11.50
N ASN A 367 3.92 -26.09 -10.27
CA ASN A 367 4.79 -26.22 -9.11
C ASN A 367 5.02 -27.71 -8.81
N PHE A 368 6.28 -28.10 -8.70
CA PHE A 368 6.70 -29.45 -8.34
C PHE A 368 7.67 -29.43 -7.16
N SER A 369 7.64 -30.48 -6.36
CA SER A 369 8.61 -30.77 -5.31
C SER A 369 9.13 -32.20 -5.43
N ASP A 370 10.00 -32.62 -4.50
CA ASP A 370 10.52 -33.98 -4.46
C ASP A 370 9.41 -35.02 -4.57
N ALA A 371 9.62 -36.02 -5.43
CA ALA A 371 8.62 -37.00 -5.83
C ALA A 371 8.00 -37.79 -4.65
N SER A 372 8.73 -37.92 -3.54
CA SER A 372 8.26 -38.56 -2.30
C SER A 372 7.22 -37.74 -1.53
N SER A 373 7.15 -36.44 -1.79
CA SER A 373 6.36 -35.48 -1.00
C SER A 373 4.99 -35.17 -1.61
N GLY A 374 4.66 -35.76 -2.78
CA GLY A 374 3.34 -35.65 -3.42
C GLY A 374 2.89 -34.24 -3.81
N GLY A 375 3.74 -33.23 -3.64
CA GLY A 375 3.41 -31.82 -3.81
C GLY A 375 3.47 -31.38 -5.26
N LYS A 376 2.48 -31.77 -6.06
CA LYS A 376 2.27 -31.22 -7.41
C LYS A 376 1.06 -30.30 -7.39
N ARG A 377 1.24 -29.05 -7.81
CA ARG A 377 0.13 -28.12 -8.02
C ARG A 377 0.20 -27.60 -9.45
N LEU A 378 -0.90 -27.78 -10.17
CA LEU A 378 -1.07 -27.27 -11.52
C LEU A 378 -2.17 -26.22 -11.50
N LEU A 379 -1.84 -25.02 -11.98
CA LEU A 379 -2.79 -23.97 -12.30
C LEU A 379 -2.93 -23.97 -13.82
N ALA A 380 -4.16 -24.08 -14.30
CA ALA A 380 -4.46 -24.13 -15.72
C ALA A 380 -4.16 -22.77 -16.38
N PHE A 381 -4.16 -22.74 -17.71
CA PHE A 381 -4.00 -21.50 -18.45
C PHE A 381 -5.12 -20.52 -18.09
N SER A 382 -4.74 -19.38 -17.51
CA SER A 382 -5.65 -18.28 -17.22
C SER A 382 -5.16 -16.98 -17.86
N HIS A 383 -6.12 -16.12 -18.18
CA HIS A 383 -5.88 -14.70 -18.46
C HIS A 383 -6.01 -13.86 -17.19
N GLU A 384 -6.58 -14.45 -16.14
CA GLU A 384 -6.79 -13.78 -14.86
C GLU A 384 -5.48 -13.84 -14.09
N ARG A 385 -4.97 -12.66 -13.74
CA ARG A 385 -3.75 -12.54 -12.93
C ARG A 385 -3.95 -13.04 -11.49
N GLU A 386 -5.20 -13.19 -11.07
CA GLU A 386 -5.61 -13.58 -9.72
C GLU A 386 -5.57 -15.10 -9.50
N GLU A 387 -5.66 -15.88 -10.59
CA GLU A 387 -5.60 -17.35 -10.62
C GLU A 387 -4.17 -17.83 -10.87
#